data_AF-A0A955V3W8-F1
#
_entry.id   AF-A0A955V3W8-F1
#
_cell.length_a   1.000
_cell.length_b   1.000
_cell.length_c   1.000
_cell.angle_alpha   90.00
_cell.angle_beta   90.00
_cell.angle_gamma   90.00
#
_symmetry.space_group_name_H-M   'P 1'
#
loop_
_entity.id
_entity.type
_entity.pdbx_description
1 polymer ?
#
loop_
_entity_poly.entity_id
_entity_poly.type
_entity_poly.pdbx_seq_one_letter_code
_entity_poly.pdbx_strand_id
1 'polypeptide(L)'
;MRWILALLVATTSLTTAACATSGSNSPACQRASSVEQARHPIVIFTNDQKAGEAFLEELRAAGYTHPASRIADDPNEHFNVKWGAASLSVVEDLAAHVRKRFGVEPRRLQVFEPDDLEIFLNLPLPSSGEYSGGPVGTGRGAFPVTVFTDDQARGAAFFGEVQGRGYTNDDGEVLPDPNDNFNIKWGAAPEEYVEELAAMVRERFGQDPKRLHIFDAEDPQIFINLPLGPGAARPAGPLRKADLHIVVFAPPEHAEVARGVLEQLGKLGYTNPQNEVSVAPNPEYNLKWGGAPQEAIDELLRVLQERFDQPFTPRHEFDPTDPDVFINLPLSGAHGVF
;
A
#
# COMPACT_ATOMS: atom_id res chain seq x y z
N MET A 1 -12.90 3.40 -46.84
CA MET A 1 -13.44 4.30 -45.79
C MET A 1 -13.35 3.66 -44.40
N ARG A 2 -12.15 3.21 -43.99
CA ARG A 2 -11.90 2.49 -42.71
C ARG A 2 -10.56 2.81 -42.04
N TRP A 3 -9.84 3.84 -42.51
CA TRP A 3 -8.49 4.18 -42.04
C TRP A 3 -8.41 5.47 -41.21
N ILE A 4 -9.54 6.05 -40.79
CA ILE A 4 -9.57 7.31 -40.03
C ILE A 4 -9.77 7.08 -38.52
N LEU A 5 -10.22 5.91 -38.06
CA LEU A 5 -10.45 5.66 -36.63
C LEU A 5 -9.18 5.34 -35.83
N ALA A 6 -8.14 4.75 -36.44
CA ALA A 6 -6.92 4.36 -35.74
C ALA A 6 -5.99 5.55 -35.43
N LEU A 7 -6.08 6.64 -36.20
CA LEU A 7 -5.25 7.82 -36.00
C LEU A 7 -5.73 8.68 -34.81
N LEU A 8 -7.04 8.64 -34.49
CA LEU A 8 -7.60 9.42 -33.39
C LEU A 8 -7.19 8.89 -32.00
N VAL A 9 -7.10 7.56 -31.85
CA VAL A 9 -6.78 6.93 -30.56
C VAL A 9 -5.32 7.14 -30.17
N ALA A 10 -4.40 7.08 -31.15
CA ALA A 10 -2.96 7.31 -30.92
C ALA A 10 -2.63 8.76 -30.56
N THR A 11 -3.36 9.74 -31.11
CA THR A 11 -3.15 11.16 -30.77
C THR A 11 -3.58 11.50 -29.35
N THR A 12 -4.61 10.85 -28.80
CA THR A 12 -5.03 11.06 -27.41
C THR A 12 -3.98 10.60 -26.41
N SER A 13 -3.38 9.42 -26.60
CA SER A 13 -2.37 8.87 -25.69
C SER A 13 -1.04 9.64 -25.68
N LEU A 14 -0.64 10.21 -26.83
CA LEU A 14 0.56 11.05 -26.92
C LEU A 14 0.39 12.41 -26.23
N THR A 15 -0.85 12.91 -26.14
CA THR A 15 -1.12 14.22 -25.54
C THR A 15 -1.06 14.15 -24.01
N THR A 16 -1.53 13.06 -23.39
CA THR A 16 -1.47 12.87 -21.93
C THR A 16 -0.04 12.76 -21.40
N ALA A 17 0.82 12.01 -22.08
CA ALA A 17 2.22 11.83 -21.67
C ALA A 17 3.06 13.13 -21.74
N ALA A 18 2.76 14.01 -22.71
CA ALA A 18 3.45 15.30 -22.87
C ALA A 18 3.03 16.35 -21.82
N CYS A 19 1.84 16.20 -21.23
CA CYS A 19 1.33 17.12 -20.21
C CYS A 19 1.87 16.82 -18.82
N ALA A 20 2.13 15.54 -18.50
CA ALA A 20 2.69 15.11 -17.21
C ALA A 20 4.13 15.61 -16.98
N THR A 21 4.89 15.86 -18.04
CA THR A 21 6.33 16.18 -17.97
C THR A 21 6.68 17.66 -18.14
N SER A 22 5.76 18.50 -18.63
CA SER A 22 6.09 19.86 -19.06
C SER A 22 5.54 21.00 -18.22
N GLY A 23 4.65 20.75 -17.24
CA GLY A 23 4.00 21.81 -16.47
C GLY A 23 3.34 22.89 -17.34
N SER A 24 3.04 22.58 -18.60
CA SER A 24 2.65 23.60 -19.58
C SER A 24 1.16 23.93 -19.43
N ASN A 25 0.86 25.22 -19.28
CA ASN A 25 -0.50 25.78 -19.32
C ASN A 25 -1.13 25.72 -20.74
N SER A 26 -0.76 24.72 -21.54
CA SER A 26 -1.29 24.58 -22.90
C SER A 26 -2.77 24.20 -22.84
N PRO A 27 -3.63 24.81 -23.69
CA PRO A 27 -5.06 24.49 -23.75
C PRO A 27 -5.37 23.01 -23.99
N ALA A 28 -4.44 22.25 -24.59
CA ALA A 28 -4.58 20.81 -24.79
C ALA A 28 -4.43 20.02 -23.48
N CYS A 29 -3.51 20.43 -22.61
CA CYS A 29 -3.31 19.81 -21.30
C CYS A 29 -4.45 20.12 -20.33
N GLN A 30 -4.97 21.35 -20.37
CA GLN A 30 -6.17 21.72 -19.61
C GLN A 30 -7.39 20.88 -20.03
N ARG A 31 -7.55 20.60 -21.33
CA ARG A 31 -8.62 19.71 -21.82
C ARG A 31 -8.44 18.27 -21.36
N ALA A 32 -7.24 17.70 -21.44
CA ALA A 32 -6.98 16.33 -21.01
C ALA A 32 -7.29 16.13 -19.51
N SER A 33 -6.82 17.05 -18.67
CA SER A 33 -7.12 17.07 -17.23
C SER A 33 -8.62 17.20 -16.96
N SER A 34 -9.35 18.08 -17.67
CA SER A 34 -10.79 18.23 -17.49
C SER A 34 -11.62 16.99 -17.87
N VAL A 35 -11.16 16.22 -18.88
CA VAL A 35 -11.81 14.97 -19.27
C VAL A 35 -11.60 13.89 -18.22
N GLU A 36 -10.41 13.84 -17.64
CA GLU A 36 -10.06 12.88 -16.59
C GLU A 36 -10.81 13.16 -15.28
N GLN A 37 -10.86 14.42 -14.82
CA GLN A 37 -11.63 14.83 -13.65
C GLN A 37 -13.13 14.53 -13.80
N ALA A 38 -13.69 14.71 -15.01
CA ALA A 38 -15.09 14.41 -15.29
C ALA A 38 -15.42 12.90 -15.40
N ARG A 39 -14.40 12.03 -15.47
CA ARG A 39 -14.57 10.58 -15.62
C ARG A 39 -14.94 9.89 -14.30
N HIS A 40 -14.49 10.41 -13.17
CA HIS A 40 -14.58 9.74 -11.88
C HIS A 40 -15.78 10.27 -11.06
N PRO A 41 -16.74 9.40 -10.67
CA PRO A 41 -17.71 9.75 -9.65
C PRO A 41 -16.99 10.00 -8.32
N ILE A 42 -17.29 11.14 -7.69
CA ILE A 42 -16.81 11.46 -6.34
C ILE A 42 -17.91 11.15 -5.34
N VAL A 43 -17.63 10.27 -4.38
CA VAL A 43 -18.51 9.98 -3.26
C VAL A 43 -17.93 10.60 -2.01
N ILE A 44 -18.62 11.61 -1.47
CA ILE A 44 -18.17 12.34 -0.28
C ILE A 44 -18.93 11.81 0.93
N PHE A 45 -18.22 11.27 1.91
CA PHE A 45 -18.79 10.81 3.16
C PHE A 45 -18.61 11.87 4.23
N THR A 46 -19.72 12.32 4.82
CA THR A 46 -19.73 13.33 5.87
C THR A 46 -21.01 13.23 6.69
N ASN A 47 -20.96 13.65 7.95
CA ASN A 47 -22.15 13.83 8.80
C ASN A 47 -22.69 15.27 8.73
N ASP A 48 -22.02 16.19 8.02
CA ASP A 48 -22.51 17.52 7.70
C ASP A 48 -22.85 17.59 6.22
N GLN A 49 -24.08 17.16 5.90
CA GLN A 49 -24.58 17.08 4.53
C GLN A 49 -24.46 18.43 3.79
N LYS A 50 -24.70 19.55 4.48
CA LYS A 50 -24.62 20.89 3.89
C LYS A 50 -23.18 21.28 3.57
N ALA A 51 -22.22 20.96 4.45
CA ALA A 51 -20.80 21.17 4.16
C ALA A 51 -20.31 20.27 3.03
N GLY A 52 -20.76 19.00 2.99
CA GLY A 52 -20.51 18.06 1.91
C GLY A 52 -21.01 18.57 0.57
N GLU A 53 -22.26 19.01 0.49
CA GLU A 53 -22.85 19.60 -0.72
C GLU A 53 -22.09 20.82 -1.19
N ALA A 54 -21.75 21.74 -0.28
CA ALA A 54 -20.97 22.93 -0.62
C ALA A 54 -19.57 22.57 -1.17
N PHE A 55 -18.93 21.55 -0.61
CA PHE A 55 -17.64 21.08 -1.09
C PHE A 55 -17.75 20.35 -2.44
N LEU A 56 -18.80 19.56 -2.65
CA LEU A 56 -19.06 18.92 -3.95
C LEU A 56 -19.30 19.95 -5.05
N GLU A 57 -20.00 21.05 -4.77
CA GLU A 57 -20.15 22.17 -5.71
C GLU A 57 -18.80 22.86 -6.00
N GLU A 58 -17.92 22.99 -5.01
CA GLU A 58 -16.56 23.48 -5.23
C GLU A 58 -15.78 22.57 -6.18
N LEU A 59 -15.85 21.25 -5.98
CA LEU A 59 -15.20 20.28 -6.86
C LEU A 59 -15.80 20.31 -8.28
N ARG A 60 -17.12 20.47 -8.41
CA ARG A 60 -17.78 20.64 -9.72
C ARG A 60 -17.26 21.88 -10.46
N ALA A 61 -17.10 23.00 -9.74
CA ALA A 61 -16.51 24.23 -10.31
C ALA A 61 -15.04 24.04 -10.72
N ALA A 62 -14.33 23.10 -10.10
CA ALA A 62 -12.95 22.73 -10.42
C ALA A 62 -12.82 21.70 -11.57
N GLY A 63 -13.93 21.13 -12.07
CA GLY A 63 -13.94 20.21 -13.21
C GLY A 63 -14.48 18.80 -12.91
N TYR A 64 -14.68 18.45 -11.64
CA TYR A 64 -15.22 17.16 -11.17
C TYR A 64 -16.74 17.08 -11.38
N THR A 65 -17.14 16.96 -12.63
CA THR A 65 -18.53 17.16 -13.10
C THR A 65 -19.31 15.86 -13.32
N HIS A 66 -18.77 14.71 -12.88
CA HIS A 66 -19.44 13.42 -13.10
C HIS A 66 -20.85 13.40 -12.46
N PRO A 67 -21.90 13.00 -13.20
CA PRO A 67 -23.28 13.11 -12.72
C PRO A 67 -23.63 12.18 -11.56
N ALA A 68 -22.89 11.08 -11.39
CA ALA A 68 -23.07 10.15 -10.27
C ALA A 68 -22.36 10.57 -8.97
N SER A 69 -21.65 11.71 -8.97
CA SER A 69 -21.01 12.24 -7.76
C SER A 69 -22.07 12.68 -6.75
N ARG A 70 -21.90 12.24 -5.49
CA ARG A 70 -22.94 12.33 -4.45
C ARG A 70 -22.35 12.48 -3.05
N ILE A 71 -23.20 12.88 -2.11
CA ILE A 71 -22.92 12.82 -0.68
C ILE A 71 -23.50 11.53 -0.13
N ALA A 72 -22.78 10.88 0.78
CA ALA A 72 -23.21 9.68 1.47
C ALA A 72 -23.11 9.88 3.00
N ASP A 73 -24.14 9.42 3.71
CA ASP A 73 -24.27 9.55 5.16
C ASP A 73 -23.65 8.33 5.85
N ASP A 74 -22.33 8.19 5.76
CA ASP A 74 -21.55 7.19 6.51
C ASP A 74 -20.05 7.56 6.54
N PRO A 75 -19.66 8.73 7.08
CA PRO A 75 -18.25 9.06 7.21
C PRO A 75 -17.55 8.01 8.03
N ASN A 76 -16.51 7.39 7.47
CA ASN A 76 -15.59 6.65 8.33
C ASN A 76 -14.84 7.63 9.24
N GLU A 77 -14.30 7.11 10.34
CA GLU A 77 -13.66 7.93 11.37
C GLU A 77 -12.34 8.58 10.89
N HIS A 78 -11.90 8.33 9.64
CA HIS A 78 -10.62 8.81 9.11
C HIS A 78 -10.77 9.71 7.89
N PHE A 79 -9.93 10.73 7.84
CA PHE A 79 -9.86 11.62 6.71
C PHE A 79 -8.94 11.05 5.62
N ASN A 80 -9.53 10.58 4.52
CA ASN A 80 -8.81 9.91 3.44
C ASN A 80 -9.46 10.09 2.06
N VAL A 81 -8.64 9.86 1.03
CA VAL A 81 -9.02 9.66 -0.37
C VAL A 81 -8.75 8.20 -0.71
N LYS A 82 -9.79 7.43 -1.05
CA LYS A 82 -9.67 6.05 -1.53
C LYS A 82 -10.02 5.97 -3.01
N TRP A 83 -9.24 5.25 -3.80
CA TRP A 83 -9.47 5.11 -5.25
C TRP A 83 -9.03 3.74 -5.78
N GLY A 84 -9.49 3.40 -6.98
CA GLY A 84 -9.02 2.27 -7.77
C GLY A 84 -8.40 2.73 -9.10
N ALA A 85 -9.25 3.16 -10.03
CA ALA A 85 -8.89 3.51 -11.42
C ALA A 85 -8.40 4.95 -11.63
N ALA A 86 -8.50 5.82 -10.63
CA ALA A 86 -8.08 7.21 -10.73
C ALA A 86 -6.55 7.34 -10.84
N SER A 87 -6.07 8.29 -11.64
CA SER A 87 -4.64 8.59 -11.66
C SER A 87 -4.22 9.30 -10.39
N LEU A 88 -2.94 9.16 -10.04
CA LEU A 88 -2.36 9.86 -8.89
C LEU A 88 -2.49 11.38 -9.02
N SER A 89 -2.40 11.95 -10.23
CA SER A 89 -2.59 13.39 -10.43
C SER A 89 -3.99 13.87 -10.04
N VAL A 90 -5.03 13.08 -10.33
CA VAL A 90 -6.41 13.39 -9.91
C VAL A 90 -6.53 13.30 -8.39
N VAL A 91 -5.94 12.25 -7.79
CA VAL A 91 -5.95 12.04 -6.34
C VAL A 91 -5.24 13.18 -5.60
N GLU A 92 -4.07 13.61 -6.08
CA GLU A 92 -3.32 14.73 -5.48
C GLU A 92 -4.05 16.07 -5.62
N ASP A 93 -4.72 16.31 -6.75
CA ASP A 93 -5.54 17.51 -6.94
C ASP A 93 -6.73 17.53 -5.98
N LEU A 94 -7.45 16.42 -5.84
CA LEU A 94 -8.52 16.26 -4.84
C LEU A 94 -8.01 16.45 -3.42
N ALA A 95 -6.86 15.85 -3.07
CA ALA A 95 -6.24 16.01 -1.77
C ALA A 95 -5.87 17.48 -1.48
N ALA A 96 -5.41 18.23 -2.50
CA ALA A 96 -5.13 19.66 -2.38
C ALA A 96 -6.40 20.49 -2.11
N HIS A 97 -7.51 20.19 -2.79
CA HIS A 97 -8.82 20.83 -2.52
C HIS A 97 -9.29 20.55 -1.09
N VAL A 98 -9.22 19.30 -0.69
CA VAL A 98 -9.58 18.82 0.64
C VAL A 98 -8.73 19.53 1.71
N ARG A 99 -7.41 19.60 1.54
CA ARG A 99 -6.50 20.34 2.43
C ARG A 99 -6.78 21.83 2.49
N LYS A 100 -7.01 22.46 1.33
CA LYS A 100 -7.32 23.89 1.27
C LYS A 100 -8.61 24.22 2.03
N ARG A 101 -9.63 23.35 1.93
CA ARG A 101 -10.94 23.57 2.53
C ARG A 101 -10.96 23.32 4.03
N PHE A 102 -10.32 22.23 4.46
CA PHE A 102 -10.44 21.72 5.84
C PHE A 102 -9.18 21.91 6.68
N GLY A 103 -8.06 22.32 6.08
CA GLY A 103 -6.79 22.54 6.77
C GLY A 103 -6.08 21.25 7.20
N VAL A 104 -6.53 20.09 6.72
CA VAL A 104 -6.00 18.78 7.07
C VAL A 104 -5.44 18.11 5.81
N GLU A 105 -4.33 17.38 5.91
CA GLU A 105 -3.81 16.56 4.80
C GLU A 105 -4.54 15.20 4.80
N PRO A 106 -5.27 14.84 3.72
CA PRO A 106 -5.96 13.55 3.68
C PRO A 106 -4.99 12.43 3.38
N ARG A 107 -5.20 11.26 3.98
CA ARG A 107 -4.44 10.06 3.59
C ARG A 107 -4.85 9.60 2.19
N ARG A 108 -3.94 8.93 1.49
CA ARG A 108 -4.15 8.41 0.13
C ARG A 108 -4.06 6.89 0.18
N LEU A 109 -5.14 6.20 -0.19
CA LEU A 109 -5.25 4.75 -0.11
C LEU A 109 -5.75 4.18 -1.45
N GLN A 110 -4.90 3.47 -2.19
CA GLN A 110 -5.31 2.72 -3.37
C GLN A 110 -5.80 1.33 -2.95
N VAL A 111 -7.06 1.23 -2.54
CA VAL A 111 -7.63 0.02 -1.92
C VAL A 111 -8.76 -0.61 -2.73
N PHE A 112 -9.08 -0.04 -3.90
CA PHE A 112 -10.07 -0.58 -4.82
C PHE A 112 -9.41 -1.14 -6.09
N GLU A 113 -10.16 -1.99 -6.78
CA GLU A 113 -9.72 -2.61 -8.03
C GLU A 113 -9.36 -1.55 -9.09
N PRO A 114 -8.38 -1.81 -9.99
CA PRO A 114 -7.94 -0.84 -11.00
C PRO A 114 -9.01 -0.40 -12.01
N ASP A 115 -10.16 -1.07 -12.07
CA ASP A 115 -11.32 -0.70 -12.90
C ASP A 115 -12.42 0.04 -12.11
N ASP A 116 -12.29 0.17 -10.79
CA ASP A 116 -13.20 0.95 -9.96
C ASP A 116 -13.03 2.45 -10.22
N LEU A 117 -14.05 3.04 -10.85
CA LEU A 117 -14.02 4.44 -11.25
C LEU A 117 -14.32 5.39 -10.09
N GLU A 118 -14.95 4.93 -9.01
CA GLU A 118 -15.34 5.79 -7.89
C GLU A 118 -14.12 6.24 -7.06
N ILE A 119 -14.15 7.51 -6.64
CA ILE A 119 -13.22 8.05 -5.66
C ILE A 119 -14.01 8.41 -4.42
N PHE A 120 -13.57 7.88 -3.28
CA PHE A 120 -14.23 8.07 -1.99
C PHE A 120 -13.45 9.11 -1.20
N LEU A 121 -14.12 10.19 -0.80
CA LEU A 121 -13.58 11.25 0.05
C LEU A 121 -14.27 11.20 1.40
N ASN A 122 -13.53 10.84 2.46
CA ASN A 122 -14.04 10.92 3.82
C ASN A 122 -13.65 12.28 4.40
N LEU A 123 -14.64 13.11 4.73
CA LEU A 123 -14.44 14.46 5.26
C LEU A 123 -14.30 14.46 6.80
N PRO A 124 -13.67 15.49 7.39
CA PRO A 124 -13.49 15.54 8.83
C PRO A 124 -14.82 15.85 9.52
N LEU A 125 -15.10 15.19 10.65
CA LEU A 125 -16.33 15.40 11.43
C LEU A 125 -16.29 16.77 12.16
N PRO A 126 -17.38 17.56 12.20
CA PRO A 126 -17.41 18.90 12.79
C PRO A 126 -17.22 18.99 14.31
N SER A 127 -17.00 17.89 15.02
CA SER A 127 -17.00 17.88 16.49
C SER A 127 -16.10 16.80 17.08
N SER A 128 -14.80 16.99 16.94
CA SER A 128 -13.82 16.63 17.97
C SER A 128 -12.71 17.67 17.89
N GLY A 129 -12.66 18.56 18.87
CA GLY A 129 -11.59 19.53 18.98
C GLY A 129 -10.23 18.83 18.87
N GLU A 130 -9.32 19.44 18.12
CA GLU A 130 -7.95 18.99 17.90
C GLU A 130 -7.81 17.64 17.17
N TYR A 131 -8.11 17.65 15.85
CA TYR A 131 -7.38 16.76 14.95
C TYR A 131 -5.98 17.33 14.71
N SER A 132 -5.00 16.76 15.40
CA SER A 132 -3.59 17.11 15.28
C SER A 132 -3.00 16.55 13.99
N GLY A 133 -2.96 17.37 12.94
CA GLY A 133 -1.90 17.32 11.91
C GLY A 133 -0.54 17.76 12.47
N GLY A 134 -0.27 17.38 13.72
CA GLY A 134 0.96 17.62 14.45
C GLY A 134 1.91 16.43 14.35
N PRO A 135 3.11 16.52 14.93
CA PRO A 135 4.12 15.46 14.86
C PRO A 135 3.53 14.11 15.29
N VAL A 136 4.07 13.01 14.74
CA VAL A 136 3.76 11.62 15.14
C VAL A 136 3.49 11.60 16.65
N GLY A 137 2.25 11.29 17.03
CA GLY A 137 1.87 11.30 18.43
C GLY A 137 2.86 10.45 19.23
N THR A 138 3.25 10.89 20.42
CA THR A 138 4.25 10.15 21.22
C THR A 138 3.61 9.08 22.10
N GLY A 139 2.37 8.70 21.85
CA GLY A 139 1.61 7.74 22.65
C GLY A 139 1.27 6.48 21.87
N ARG A 140 0.87 5.41 22.57
CA ARG A 140 0.57 4.08 21.98
C ARG A 140 -0.37 4.14 20.76
N GLY A 141 -1.42 4.97 20.82
CA GLY A 141 -2.37 5.15 19.71
C GLY A 141 -1.81 5.80 18.44
N ALA A 142 -0.56 6.28 18.45
CA ALA A 142 0.10 6.80 17.26
C ALA A 142 0.76 5.73 16.39
N PHE A 143 0.84 4.49 16.89
CA PHE A 143 1.49 3.38 16.20
C PHE A 143 0.44 2.34 15.82
N PRO A 144 0.00 2.30 14.55
CA PRO A 144 -0.83 1.24 14.02
C PRO A 144 -0.24 -0.14 14.35
N VAL A 145 -1.07 -1.05 14.86
CA VAL A 145 -0.67 -2.44 15.11
C VAL A 145 -1.43 -3.36 14.19
N THR A 146 -0.74 -4.03 13.29
CA THR A 146 -1.31 -5.06 12.43
C THR A 146 -0.91 -6.43 12.94
N VAL A 147 -1.91 -7.28 13.23
CA VAL A 147 -1.72 -8.63 13.76
C VAL A 147 -1.96 -9.65 12.66
N PHE A 148 -0.93 -10.40 12.29
CA PHE A 148 -1.08 -11.53 11.38
C PHE A 148 -1.32 -12.83 12.14
N THR A 149 -2.28 -13.64 11.68
CA THR A 149 -2.69 -14.88 12.36
C THR A 149 -3.33 -15.88 11.38
N ASP A 150 -3.08 -17.16 11.58
CA ASP A 150 -3.74 -18.26 10.85
C ASP A 150 -5.12 -18.59 11.44
N ASP A 151 -5.43 -18.01 12.61
CA ASP A 151 -6.71 -18.07 13.30
C ASP A 151 -7.21 -16.65 13.57
N GLN A 152 -8.15 -16.20 12.75
CA GLN A 152 -8.75 -14.86 12.80
C GLN A 152 -9.45 -14.57 14.14
N ALA A 153 -10.14 -15.55 14.72
CA ALA A 153 -10.82 -15.36 16.01
C ALA A 153 -9.80 -15.15 17.14
N ARG A 154 -8.71 -15.92 17.10
CA ARG A 154 -7.59 -15.77 18.05
C ARG A 154 -6.86 -14.44 17.88
N GLY A 155 -6.62 -13.99 16.64
CA GLY A 155 -6.01 -12.69 16.38
C GLY A 155 -6.89 -11.53 16.80
N ALA A 156 -8.20 -11.57 16.52
CA ALA A 156 -9.16 -10.57 16.96
C ALA A 156 -9.22 -10.44 18.48
N ALA A 157 -9.19 -11.57 19.21
CA ALA A 157 -9.15 -11.55 20.67
C ALA A 157 -7.87 -10.87 21.20
N PHE A 158 -6.70 -11.25 20.65
CA PHE A 158 -5.42 -10.63 21.03
C PHE A 158 -5.36 -9.14 20.65
N PHE A 159 -5.84 -8.78 19.47
CA PHE A 159 -5.90 -7.39 19.01
C PHE A 159 -6.80 -6.54 19.91
N GLY A 160 -7.93 -7.09 20.39
CA GLY A 160 -8.74 -6.43 21.42
C GLY A 160 -8.01 -6.18 22.74
N GLU A 161 -7.14 -7.11 23.17
CA GLU A 161 -6.27 -6.90 24.35
C GLU A 161 -5.26 -5.77 24.09
N VAL A 162 -4.66 -5.73 22.89
CA VAL A 162 -3.73 -4.67 22.44
C VAL A 162 -4.41 -3.30 22.45
N GLN A 163 -5.62 -3.20 21.89
CA GLN A 163 -6.43 -1.97 21.96
C GLN A 163 -6.74 -1.58 23.40
N GLY A 164 -7.03 -2.54 24.28
CA GLY A 164 -7.23 -2.30 25.72
C GLY A 164 -6.03 -1.69 26.45
N ARG A 165 -4.82 -1.76 25.88
CA ARG A 165 -3.61 -1.10 26.39
C ARG A 165 -3.40 0.32 25.86
N GLY A 166 -4.27 0.79 24.97
CA GLY A 166 -4.20 2.14 24.39
C GLY A 166 -3.55 2.19 23.01
N TYR A 167 -3.27 1.04 22.38
CA TYR A 167 -2.97 0.95 20.93
C TYR A 167 -4.27 1.02 20.13
N THR A 168 -5.08 2.05 20.40
CA THR A 168 -6.37 2.30 19.75
C THR A 168 -6.12 3.19 18.53
N ASN A 169 -5.38 2.64 17.56
CA ASN A 169 -5.19 3.25 16.26
C ASN A 169 -6.08 2.54 15.25
N ASP A 170 -6.70 3.33 14.39
CA ASP A 170 -7.73 2.82 13.48
C ASP A 170 -7.17 2.16 12.22
N ASP A 171 -5.87 2.31 11.96
CA ASP A 171 -5.12 1.54 10.97
C ASP A 171 -4.69 0.16 11.51
N GLY A 172 -4.93 -0.12 12.79
CA GLY A 172 -4.65 -1.42 13.36
C GLY A 172 -5.69 -2.45 12.90
N GLU A 173 -5.23 -3.60 12.44
CA GLU A 173 -6.09 -4.63 11.87
C GLU A 173 -5.59 -6.05 12.15
N VAL A 174 -6.42 -7.04 11.84
CA VAL A 174 -6.07 -8.47 11.92
C VAL A 174 -6.11 -9.06 10.53
N LEU A 175 -4.95 -9.48 10.03
CA LEU A 175 -4.81 -10.05 8.71
C LEU A 175 -4.58 -11.57 8.78
N PRO A 176 -5.10 -12.33 7.79
CA PRO A 176 -4.72 -13.73 7.64
C PRO A 176 -3.24 -13.83 7.23
N ASP A 177 -2.70 -15.04 7.25
CA ASP A 177 -1.36 -15.37 6.74
C ASP A 177 -0.19 -14.78 7.55
N PRO A 178 0.00 -15.23 8.81
CA PRO A 178 1.22 -14.93 9.55
C PRO A 178 2.40 -15.54 8.80
N ASN A 179 3.48 -14.77 8.63
CA ASN A 179 4.72 -15.39 8.18
C ASN A 179 5.18 -16.43 9.22
N ASP A 180 5.98 -17.40 8.78
CA ASP A 180 6.47 -18.49 9.63
C ASP A 180 7.32 -18.02 10.81
N ASN A 181 7.66 -16.73 10.82
CA ASN A 181 8.41 -16.08 11.86
C ASN A 181 7.50 -15.47 12.91
N PHE A 182 7.44 -16.10 14.06
CA PHE A 182 6.88 -15.48 15.24
C PHE A 182 7.72 -14.26 15.67
N ASN A 183 7.26 -13.05 15.32
CA ASN A 183 8.04 -11.82 15.39
C ASN A 183 7.17 -10.57 15.59
N ILE A 184 7.83 -9.48 15.99
CA ILE A 184 7.33 -8.11 15.92
C ILE A 184 8.28 -7.30 15.05
N LYS A 185 7.74 -6.66 14.01
CA LYS A 185 8.46 -5.77 13.09
C LYS A 185 8.01 -4.32 13.31
N TRP A 186 8.92 -3.36 13.34
CA TRP A 186 8.57 -1.94 13.52
C TRP A 186 9.59 -1.00 12.83
N GLY A 187 9.24 0.30 12.77
CA GLY A 187 10.08 1.40 12.29
C GLY A 187 10.24 2.53 13.32
N ALA A 188 9.28 3.44 13.39
CA ALA A 188 9.30 4.65 14.24
C ALA A 188 8.86 4.40 15.70
N ALA A 189 8.31 3.21 16.01
CA ALA A 189 7.83 2.89 17.34
C ALA A 189 8.97 2.88 18.38
N PRO A 190 8.80 3.53 19.56
CA PRO A 190 9.72 3.39 20.67
C PRO A 190 9.89 1.93 21.10
N GLU A 191 11.13 1.51 21.40
CA GLU A 191 11.43 0.13 21.80
C GLU A 191 10.61 -0.33 23.02
N GLU A 192 10.32 0.59 23.96
CA GLU A 192 9.48 0.31 25.13
C GLU A 192 8.05 -0.14 24.77
N TYR A 193 7.49 0.33 23.65
CA TYR A 193 6.17 -0.07 23.17
C TYR A 193 6.23 -1.46 22.51
N VAL A 194 7.30 -1.71 21.75
CA VAL A 194 7.58 -3.02 21.17
C VAL A 194 7.75 -4.08 22.26
N GLU A 195 8.48 -3.77 23.33
CA GLU A 195 8.68 -4.68 24.45
C GLU A 195 7.41 -4.92 25.26
N GLU A 196 6.54 -3.91 25.39
CA GLU A 196 5.22 -4.09 25.97
C GLU A 196 4.37 -5.07 25.15
N LEU A 197 4.26 -4.86 23.83
CA LEU A 197 3.52 -5.74 22.93
C LEU A 197 4.10 -7.16 22.97
N ALA A 198 5.41 -7.30 22.95
CA ALA A 198 6.05 -8.61 23.05
C ALA A 198 5.79 -9.32 24.37
N ALA A 199 5.72 -8.59 25.49
CA ALA A 199 5.33 -9.16 26.78
C ALA A 199 3.88 -9.67 26.76
N MET A 200 2.96 -8.95 26.12
CA MET A 200 1.57 -9.41 25.95
C MET A 200 1.50 -10.69 25.12
N VAL A 201 2.21 -10.72 23.99
CA VAL A 201 2.28 -11.92 23.16
C VAL A 201 2.85 -13.10 23.96
N ARG A 202 3.92 -12.89 24.73
CA ARG A 202 4.54 -13.92 25.57
C ARG A 202 3.59 -14.44 26.66
N GLU A 203 2.86 -13.54 27.32
CA GLU A 203 1.85 -13.89 28.32
C GLU A 203 0.71 -14.73 27.70
N ARG A 204 0.26 -14.34 26.51
CA ARG A 204 -0.89 -14.97 25.86
C ARG A 204 -0.57 -16.32 25.21
N PHE A 205 0.60 -16.42 24.58
CA PHE A 205 0.94 -17.55 23.71
C PHE A 205 2.12 -18.40 24.24
N GLY A 206 2.73 -18.00 25.35
CA GLY A 206 3.82 -18.75 26.00
C GLY A 206 5.12 -18.80 25.20
N GLN A 207 5.23 -18.00 24.14
CA GLN A 207 6.40 -17.91 23.27
C GLN A 207 6.91 -16.47 23.23
N ASP A 208 8.22 -16.29 23.14
CA ASP A 208 8.83 -14.96 23.04
C ASP A 208 9.09 -14.56 21.57
N PRO A 209 8.45 -13.50 21.03
CA PRO A 209 8.58 -13.16 19.62
C PRO A 209 9.96 -12.57 19.30
N LYS A 210 10.50 -12.80 18.10
CA LYS A 210 11.69 -12.07 17.66
C LYS A 210 11.36 -10.58 17.50
N ARG A 211 12.32 -9.70 17.81
CA ARG A 211 12.21 -8.24 17.59
C ARG A 211 12.99 -7.87 16.33
N LEU A 212 12.33 -7.28 15.34
CA LEU A 212 12.91 -6.92 14.05
C LEU A 212 12.68 -5.43 13.75
N HIS A 213 13.70 -4.59 13.94
CA HIS A 213 13.65 -3.18 13.53
C HIS A 213 14.03 -3.07 12.05
N ILE A 214 13.04 -3.15 11.16
CA ILE A 214 13.27 -3.33 9.72
C ILE A 214 12.55 -2.31 8.82
N PHE A 215 11.64 -1.51 9.36
CA PHE A 215 11.04 -0.41 8.62
C PHE A 215 11.79 0.89 8.85
N ASP A 216 11.53 1.87 8.00
CA ASP A 216 12.15 3.19 8.11
C ASP A 216 11.80 3.87 9.43
N ALA A 217 12.70 4.73 9.91
CA ALA A 217 12.54 5.44 11.19
C ALA A 217 11.34 6.40 11.23
N GLU A 218 10.70 6.65 10.09
CA GLU A 218 9.48 7.46 9.94
C GLU A 218 8.21 6.61 9.84
N ASP A 219 8.33 5.27 9.68
CA ASP A 219 7.18 4.37 9.54
C ASP A 219 6.55 4.05 10.90
N PRO A 220 5.32 4.53 11.19
CA PRO A 220 4.69 4.32 12.48
C PRO A 220 4.15 2.89 12.68
N GLN A 221 4.18 2.03 11.66
CA GLN A 221 3.55 0.71 11.73
C GLN A 221 4.33 -0.28 12.60
N ILE A 222 3.58 -1.06 13.35
CA ILE A 222 4.05 -2.23 14.09
C ILE A 222 3.30 -3.45 13.56
N PHE A 223 4.03 -4.44 13.09
CA PHE A 223 3.45 -5.71 12.68
C PHE A 223 3.78 -6.80 13.69
N ILE A 224 2.77 -7.57 14.08
CA ILE A 224 2.89 -8.69 15.01
C ILE A 224 2.48 -9.97 14.28
N ASN A 225 3.43 -10.88 14.08
CA ASN A 225 3.14 -12.22 13.59
C ASN A 225 2.89 -13.13 14.79
N LEU A 226 1.67 -13.63 14.95
CA LEU A 226 1.30 -14.57 16.02
C LEU A 226 1.82 -15.98 15.74
N PRO A 227 2.04 -16.80 16.77
CA PRO A 227 2.51 -18.17 16.55
C PRO A 227 1.39 -19.01 15.93
N LEU A 228 1.74 -19.85 14.96
CA LEU A 228 0.79 -20.73 14.28
C LEU A 228 -0.03 -21.59 15.26
N GLY A 229 -1.30 -21.80 14.93
CA GLY A 229 -2.22 -22.60 15.73
C GLY A 229 -1.87 -24.10 15.76
N PRO A 230 -2.32 -24.83 16.79
CA PRO A 230 -2.16 -26.28 16.84
C PRO A 230 -2.95 -26.93 15.69
N GLY A 231 -2.25 -27.31 14.61
CA GLY A 231 -2.85 -27.90 13.42
C GLY A 231 -2.45 -27.25 12.10
N ALA A 232 -1.82 -26.07 12.14
CA ALA A 232 -1.14 -25.50 10.98
C ALA A 232 0.08 -26.37 10.65
N ALA A 233 -0.13 -27.38 9.81
CA ALA A 233 0.92 -28.28 9.38
C ALA A 233 1.85 -27.49 8.45
N ARG A 234 3.09 -27.28 8.90
CA ARG A 234 4.17 -26.85 8.01
C ARG A 234 4.26 -27.80 6.81
N PRO A 235 4.59 -27.31 5.61
CA PRO A 235 5.11 -28.20 4.59
C PRO A 235 6.39 -28.84 5.13
N ALA A 236 6.30 -30.12 5.48
CA ALA A 236 7.45 -30.91 5.91
C ALA A 236 8.29 -31.25 4.67
N GLY A 237 9.19 -30.36 4.29
CA GLY A 237 10.07 -30.55 3.14
C GLY A 237 10.78 -29.26 2.71
N PRO A 238 11.78 -29.35 1.82
CA PRO A 238 12.35 -28.17 1.20
C PRO A 238 11.26 -27.41 0.43
N LEU A 239 11.21 -26.09 0.59
CA LEU A 239 10.30 -25.22 -0.14
C LEU A 239 10.54 -25.36 -1.65
N ARG A 240 9.47 -25.53 -2.43
CA ARG A 240 9.53 -25.53 -3.89
C ARG A 240 9.28 -24.12 -4.40
N LYS A 241 9.63 -23.83 -5.66
CA LYS A 241 9.36 -22.52 -6.29
C LYS A 241 7.90 -22.07 -6.15
N ALA A 242 6.96 -23.01 -6.28
CA ALA A 242 5.53 -22.73 -6.15
C ALA A 242 5.07 -22.44 -4.72
N ASP A 243 5.91 -22.75 -3.73
CA ASP A 243 5.64 -22.48 -2.31
C ASP A 243 6.22 -21.11 -1.88
N LEU A 244 7.14 -20.52 -2.67
CA LEU A 244 7.76 -19.23 -2.34
C LEU A 244 6.81 -18.08 -2.59
N HIS A 245 6.65 -17.23 -1.58
CA HIS A 245 5.86 -16.01 -1.66
C HIS A 245 6.78 -14.86 -2.07
N ILE A 246 6.53 -14.30 -3.25
CA ILE A 246 7.36 -13.25 -3.84
C ILE A 246 6.60 -11.94 -3.82
N VAL A 247 7.17 -10.97 -3.14
CA VAL A 247 6.67 -9.59 -3.12
C VAL A 247 7.68 -8.71 -3.84
N VAL A 248 7.22 -8.03 -4.90
CA VAL A 248 8.05 -7.08 -5.65
C VAL A 248 7.69 -5.68 -5.22
N PHE A 249 8.60 -5.01 -4.51
CA PHE A 249 8.46 -3.61 -4.14
C PHE A 249 8.94 -2.72 -5.27
N ALA A 250 8.11 -1.75 -5.64
CA ALA A 250 8.43 -0.78 -6.67
C ALA A 250 7.77 0.57 -6.39
N PRO A 251 8.40 1.69 -6.79
CA PRO A 251 7.72 2.97 -6.78
C PRO A 251 6.53 2.97 -7.76
N PRO A 252 5.52 3.85 -7.58
CA PRO A 252 4.31 3.89 -8.39
C PRO A 252 4.55 3.85 -9.90
N GLU A 253 5.55 4.60 -10.38
CA GLU A 253 5.91 4.66 -11.80
C GLU A 253 6.51 3.36 -12.36
N HIS A 254 6.94 2.43 -11.50
CA HIS A 254 7.52 1.13 -11.86
C HIS A 254 6.57 -0.05 -11.61
N ALA A 255 5.31 0.20 -11.23
CA ALA A 255 4.35 -0.87 -10.95
C ALA A 255 4.17 -1.86 -12.12
N GLU A 256 4.13 -1.37 -13.36
CA GLU A 256 4.07 -2.23 -14.56
C GLU A 256 5.34 -3.06 -14.77
N VAL A 257 6.50 -2.50 -14.45
CA VAL A 257 7.77 -3.22 -14.51
C VAL A 257 7.78 -4.36 -13.49
N ALA A 258 7.32 -4.10 -12.26
CA ALA A 258 7.17 -5.08 -11.20
C ALA A 258 6.20 -6.21 -11.57
N ARG A 259 5.04 -5.87 -12.17
CA ARG A 259 4.10 -6.87 -12.71
C ARG A 259 4.76 -7.74 -13.77
N GLY A 260 5.52 -7.14 -14.67
CA GLY A 260 6.28 -7.86 -15.69
C GLY A 260 7.37 -8.77 -15.13
N VAL A 261 7.94 -8.45 -13.96
CA VAL A 261 8.85 -9.35 -13.22
C VAL A 261 8.07 -10.56 -12.72
N LEU A 262 6.96 -10.36 -12.00
CA LEU A 262 6.14 -11.48 -11.51
C LEU A 262 5.63 -12.39 -12.64
N GLU A 263 5.21 -11.83 -13.77
CA GLU A 263 4.78 -12.63 -14.93
C GLU A 263 5.93 -13.51 -15.47
N GLN A 264 7.14 -12.96 -15.51
CA GLN A 264 8.33 -13.71 -15.92
C GLN A 264 8.67 -14.83 -14.93
N LEU A 265 8.58 -14.55 -13.63
CA LEU A 265 8.80 -15.54 -12.57
C LEU A 265 7.73 -16.64 -12.58
N GLY A 266 6.47 -16.29 -12.86
CA GLY A 266 5.38 -17.27 -13.04
C GLY A 266 5.70 -18.30 -14.13
N LYS A 267 6.31 -17.88 -15.25
CA LYS A 267 6.76 -18.78 -16.34
C LYS A 267 7.88 -19.74 -15.92
N LEU A 268 8.62 -19.42 -14.84
CA LEU A 268 9.69 -20.24 -14.28
C LEU A 268 9.22 -21.17 -13.14
N GLY A 269 7.93 -21.12 -12.80
CA GLY A 269 7.31 -21.97 -11.77
C GLY A 269 7.14 -21.32 -10.39
N TYR A 270 7.40 -20.01 -10.27
CA TYR A 270 7.07 -19.25 -9.06
C TYR A 270 5.60 -18.84 -9.10
N THR A 271 4.72 -19.80 -8.84
CA THR A 271 3.26 -19.68 -9.05
C THR A 271 2.47 -19.59 -7.75
N ASN A 272 3.10 -19.18 -6.64
CA ASN A 272 2.37 -18.98 -5.40
C ASN A 272 1.27 -17.91 -5.65
N PRO A 273 -0.01 -18.21 -5.36
CA PRO A 273 -1.11 -17.28 -5.61
C PRO A 273 -1.04 -15.98 -4.79
N GLN A 274 -0.22 -15.95 -3.74
CA GLN A 274 0.02 -14.76 -2.90
C GLN A 274 1.08 -13.82 -3.50
N ASN A 275 1.76 -14.20 -4.59
CA ASN A 275 2.76 -13.32 -5.20
C ASN A 275 2.16 -11.98 -5.61
N GLU A 276 2.76 -10.87 -5.16
CA GLU A 276 2.18 -9.54 -5.30
C GLU A 276 3.19 -8.44 -5.62
N VAL A 277 2.67 -7.35 -6.18
CA VAL A 277 3.41 -6.10 -6.37
C VAL A 277 2.99 -5.15 -5.26
N SER A 278 3.96 -4.73 -4.45
CA SER A 278 3.74 -3.71 -3.43
C SER A 278 4.24 -2.36 -3.95
N VAL A 279 3.33 -1.39 -4.03
CA VAL A 279 3.63 -0.03 -4.48
C VAL A 279 4.07 0.82 -3.28
N ALA A 280 5.20 0.45 -2.69
CA ALA A 280 5.84 1.19 -1.62
C ALA A 280 7.27 1.54 -2.08
N PRO A 281 7.67 2.82 -2.07
CA PRO A 281 9.03 3.20 -2.43
C PRO A 281 10.01 2.59 -1.42
N ASN A 282 10.86 1.67 -1.87
CA ASN A 282 11.97 1.16 -1.08
C ASN A 282 13.28 1.78 -1.63
N PRO A 283 14.08 2.48 -0.80
CA PRO A 283 15.34 3.07 -1.26
C PRO A 283 16.42 2.03 -1.56
N GLU A 284 16.25 0.78 -1.12
CA GLU A 284 17.21 -0.29 -1.33
C GLU A 284 17.03 -0.98 -2.69
N TYR A 285 18.13 -1.39 -3.31
CA TYR A 285 18.14 -2.25 -4.49
C TYR A 285 18.73 -3.62 -4.15
N ASN A 286 17.88 -4.54 -3.72
CA ASN A 286 18.30 -5.84 -3.19
C ASN A 286 17.23 -6.93 -3.35
N LEU A 287 17.66 -8.16 -3.16
CA LEU A 287 16.79 -9.33 -3.01
C LEU A 287 16.98 -9.85 -1.59
N LYS A 288 15.88 -9.95 -0.83
CA LYS A 288 15.86 -10.46 0.54
C LYS A 288 15.13 -11.79 0.58
N TRP A 289 15.62 -12.76 1.33
CA TRP A 289 14.94 -14.06 1.49
C TRP A 289 15.18 -14.70 2.86
N GLY A 290 14.38 -15.73 3.15
CA GLY A 290 14.56 -16.63 4.29
C GLY A 290 14.86 -18.06 3.87
N GLY A 291 13.84 -18.92 3.87
CA GLY A 291 13.92 -20.35 3.59
C GLY A 291 13.96 -20.75 2.12
N ALA A 292 13.97 -19.78 1.20
CA ALA A 292 14.12 -20.07 -0.22
C ALA A 292 15.43 -20.86 -0.48
N PRO A 293 15.36 -22.00 -1.21
CA PRO A 293 16.55 -22.77 -1.54
C PRO A 293 17.56 -21.93 -2.34
N GLN A 294 18.86 -22.18 -2.13
CA GLN A 294 19.91 -21.40 -2.78
C GLN A 294 19.79 -21.45 -4.31
N GLU A 295 19.40 -22.59 -4.89
CA GLU A 295 19.19 -22.73 -6.32
C GLU A 295 18.07 -21.81 -6.86
N ALA A 296 17.04 -21.56 -6.04
CA ALA A 296 15.97 -20.63 -6.39
C ALA A 296 16.46 -19.19 -6.32
N ILE A 297 17.29 -18.84 -5.33
CA ILE A 297 17.88 -17.50 -5.19
C ILE A 297 18.83 -17.18 -6.33
N ASP A 298 19.70 -18.12 -6.70
CA ASP A 298 20.62 -17.96 -7.82
C ASP A 298 19.88 -17.75 -9.15
N GLU A 299 18.76 -18.45 -9.36
CA GLU A 299 17.91 -18.26 -10.55
C GLU A 299 17.24 -16.88 -10.54
N LEU A 300 16.68 -16.44 -9.40
CA LEU A 300 16.06 -15.12 -9.27
C LEU A 300 17.07 -14.00 -9.54
N LEU A 301 18.24 -14.06 -8.91
CA LEU A 301 19.32 -13.08 -9.12
C LEU A 301 19.73 -13.00 -10.59
N ARG A 302 19.85 -14.14 -11.28
CA ARG A 302 20.17 -14.19 -12.71
C ARG A 302 19.10 -13.52 -13.56
N VAL A 303 17.83 -13.87 -13.34
CA VAL A 303 16.69 -13.30 -14.09
C VAL A 303 16.60 -11.79 -13.91
N LEU A 304 16.76 -11.34 -12.67
CA LEU A 304 16.73 -9.94 -12.31
C LEU A 304 17.93 -9.19 -12.92
N GLN A 305 19.13 -9.74 -12.84
CA GLN A 305 20.31 -9.15 -13.45
C GLN A 305 20.20 -9.06 -14.99
N GLU A 306 19.68 -10.10 -15.66
CA GLU A 306 19.43 -10.09 -17.11
C GLU A 306 18.43 -9.00 -17.51
N ARG A 307 17.42 -8.74 -16.66
CA ARG A 307 16.36 -7.78 -16.97
C ARG A 307 16.77 -6.33 -16.71
N PHE A 308 17.53 -6.08 -15.65
CA PHE A 308 17.86 -4.73 -15.20
C PHE A 308 19.31 -4.31 -15.53
N ASP A 309 20.09 -5.20 -16.16
CA ASP A 309 21.50 -5.00 -16.52
C ASP A 309 22.39 -4.51 -15.36
N GLN A 310 22.02 -4.88 -14.13
CA GLN A 310 22.75 -4.53 -12.93
C GLN A 310 22.58 -5.61 -11.84
N PRO A 311 23.63 -5.90 -11.05
CA PRO A 311 23.58 -6.93 -10.04
C PRO A 311 22.69 -6.51 -8.85
N PHE A 312 21.77 -7.37 -8.46
CA PHE A 312 21.04 -7.21 -7.19
C PHE A 312 21.95 -7.58 -6.03
N THR A 313 21.85 -6.85 -4.91
CA THR A 313 22.53 -7.24 -3.67
C THR A 313 21.71 -8.33 -2.96
N PRO A 314 22.22 -9.56 -2.80
CA PRO A 314 21.52 -10.59 -2.06
C PRO A 314 21.64 -10.36 -0.54
N ARG A 315 20.53 -10.50 0.20
CA ARG A 315 20.53 -10.48 1.67
C ARG A 315 19.65 -11.59 2.26
N HIS A 316 20.26 -12.50 3.01
CA HIS A 316 19.52 -13.51 3.77
C HIS A 316 19.12 -12.90 5.12
N GLU A 317 17.94 -12.27 5.18
CA GLU A 317 17.49 -11.49 6.34
C GLU A 317 16.38 -12.20 7.16
N PHE A 318 15.70 -13.19 6.59
CA PHE A 318 14.61 -13.90 7.28
C PHE A 318 15.05 -15.28 7.76
N ASP A 319 14.16 -15.94 8.50
CA ASP A 319 14.44 -17.28 9.01
C ASP A 319 14.52 -18.32 7.88
N PRO A 320 15.38 -19.33 8.00
CA PRO A 320 15.51 -20.40 7.01
C PRO A 320 14.26 -21.24 6.75
N THR A 321 13.16 -21.04 7.48
CA THR A 321 11.86 -21.66 7.14
C THR A 321 10.90 -20.72 6.41
N ASP A 322 11.21 -19.43 6.31
CA ASP A 322 10.30 -18.41 5.77
C ASP A 322 10.19 -18.51 4.22
N PRO A 323 9.01 -18.69 3.64
CA PRO A 323 8.85 -18.76 2.19
C PRO A 323 8.99 -17.40 1.50
N ASP A 324 9.07 -16.30 2.24
CA ASP A 324 9.09 -14.95 1.69
C ASP A 324 10.40 -14.65 0.96
N VAL A 325 10.23 -14.04 -0.22
CA VAL A 325 11.29 -13.42 -1.01
C VAL A 325 10.84 -12.02 -1.41
N PHE A 326 11.55 -11.00 -0.92
CA PHE A 326 11.29 -9.62 -1.29
C PHE A 326 12.28 -9.15 -2.35
N ILE A 327 11.76 -8.56 -3.42
CA ILE A 327 12.55 -7.99 -4.51
C ILE A 327 12.32 -6.48 -4.50
N ASN A 328 13.35 -5.71 -4.15
CA ASN A 328 13.27 -4.25 -4.15
C ASN A 328 13.82 -3.71 -5.47
N LEU A 329 12.92 -3.20 -6.31
CA LEU A 329 13.26 -2.57 -7.58
C LEU A 329 13.82 -1.16 -7.37
N PRO A 330 14.64 -0.65 -8.30
CA PRO A 330 15.32 0.62 -8.09
C PRO A 330 14.32 1.78 -8.19
N LEU A 331 14.52 2.80 -7.35
CA LEU A 331 13.87 4.10 -7.52
C LEU A 331 14.37 4.74 -8.84
N SER A 332 13.45 5.29 -9.61
CA SER A 332 13.69 5.92 -10.92
C SER A 332 14.94 6.82 -10.90
N GLY A 333 15.97 6.47 -11.68
CA GLY A 333 17.21 7.26 -11.76
C GLY A 333 18.50 6.48 -12.04
N ALA A 334 18.52 5.17 -11.85
CA ALA A 334 19.61 4.31 -12.32
C ALA A 334 19.45 4.00 -13.83
N HIS A 335 19.66 5.04 -14.64
CA HIS A 335 19.77 5.11 -16.10
C HIS A 335 19.38 3.89 -16.97
N GLY A 336 18.20 4.01 -17.58
CA GLY A 336 18.00 3.90 -19.04
C GLY A 336 18.30 2.58 -19.74
N VAL A 337 17.31 1.69 -19.81
CA VAL A 337 16.89 1.00 -21.05
C VAL A 337 15.41 0.67 -20.91
N PHE A 338 14.55 1.34 -21.69
CA PHE A 338 13.64 0.77 -22.68
C PHE A 338 12.95 1.90 -23.45
#